data_AF-A0A4Q3IBI9-F1
#
_entry.id   AF-A0A4Q3IBI9-F1
#
_cell.length_a   1.000
_cell.length_b   1.000
_cell.length_c   1.000
_cell.angle_alpha   90.00
_cell.angle_beta   90.00
_cell.angle_gamma   90.00
#
_symmetry.space_group_name_H-M   'P 1'
#
loop_
_entity.id
_entity.type
_entity.pdbx_description
1 polymer ?
#
loop_
_entity_poly.entity_id
_entity_poly.type
_entity_poly.pdbx_seq_one_letter_code
_entity_poly.pdbx_strand_id
1 'polypeptide(L)'
;MSHYLDGLPVADNLFEAAAWHKAIKVTCRCGHFATFDPHGLWWHFECKGWDMRLREARWHFACKVCRDVLRQRVRPDRLEPISGPGSIRLPWPPEREWKRAQSRFR
;
A
#
# COMPACT_ATOMS: atom_id res chain seq x y z
N MET A 1 11.93 11.90 -6.18
CA MET A 1 13.25 11.26 -6.40
C MET A 1 13.04 9.79 -6.12
N SER A 2 12.99 8.97 -7.16
CA SER A 2 12.73 7.54 -7.06
C SER A 2 13.89 6.87 -6.35
N HIS A 3 13.65 6.16 -5.24
CA HIS A 3 14.71 5.38 -4.61
C HIS A 3 14.91 4.07 -5.38
N TYR A 4 16.14 3.87 -5.86
CA TYR A 4 16.57 2.61 -6.45
C TYR A 4 17.28 1.81 -5.36
N LEU A 5 16.72 0.66 -4.95
CA LEU A 5 17.50 -0.40 -4.30
C LEU A 5 17.89 -1.42 -5.36
N ASP A 6 19.17 -1.76 -5.42
CA ASP A 6 19.72 -2.80 -6.30
C ASP A 6 19.40 -2.63 -7.80
N GLY A 7 19.30 -1.38 -8.28
CA GLY A 7 19.04 -1.07 -9.69
C GLY A 7 17.60 -1.30 -10.15
N LEU A 8 16.69 -1.67 -9.25
CA LEU A 8 15.26 -1.80 -9.54
C LEU A 8 14.49 -0.60 -8.96
N PRO A 9 13.52 -0.03 -9.70
CA PRO A 9 12.68 1.03 -9.18
C PRO A 9 11.84 0.48 -8.03
N VAL A 10 12.08 0.94 -6.80
CA VAL A 10 11.26 0.60 -5.63
C VAL A 10 10.16 1.63 -5.54
N ALA A 11 8.91 1.17 -5.48
CA ALA A 11 7.79 2.07 -5.30
C ALA A 11 7.85 2.57 -3.85
N ASP A 12 8.10 3.86 -3.66
CA ASP A 12 8.18 4.47 -2.32
C ASP A 12 6.81 4.92 -1.82
N ASN A 13 5.86 5.04 -2.73
CA ASN A 13 4.50 5.46 -2.44
C ASN A 13 3.45 4.52 -3.08
N LEU A 14 2.24 4.57 -2.54
CA LEU A 14 1.10 3.77 -3.00
C LEU A 14 0.70 4.09 -4.44
N PHE A 15 0.93 5.32 -4.90
CA PHE A 15 0.62 5.71 -6.27
C PHE A 15 1.56 5.06 -7.29
N GLU A 16 2.87 5.06 -7.06
CA GLU A 16 3.87 4.35 -7.87
C GLU A 16 3.58 2.86 -7.91
N ALA A 17 3.19 2.28 -6.77
CA ALA A 17 2.78 0.88 -6.72
C ALA A 17 1.53 0.62 -7.60
N ALA A 18 0.56 1.53 -7.61
CA ALA A 18 -0.61 1.45 -8.50
C ALA A 18 -0.22 1.62 -9.97
N ALA A 19 0.62 2.61 -10.28
CA ALA A 19 1.10 2.91 -11.63
C ALA A 19 1.92 1.75 -12.22
N TRP A 20 2.68 1.03 -11.39
CA TRP A 20 3.49 -0.12 -11.80
C TRP A 20 2.80 -1.46 -11.58
N HIS A 21 1.52 -1.46 -11.20
CA HIS A 21 0.73 -2.66 -10.92
C HIS A 21 1.42 -3.62 -9.93
N LYS A 22 2.09 -3.06 -8.92
CA LYS A 22 2.74 -3.81 -7.83
C LYS A 22 1.80 -3.89 -6.64
N ALA A 23 1.44 -5.10 -6.22
CA ALA A 23 0.64 -5.27 -5.01
C ALA A 23 1.44 -4.85 -3.77
N ILE A 24 0.74 -4.37 -2.74
CA ILE A 24 1.38 -3.98 -1.48
C ILE A 24 1.27 -5.14 -0.49
N LYS A 25 2.41 -5.75 -0.17
CA LYS A 25 2.51 -6.72 0.92
C LYS A 25 2.74 -5.98 2.24
N VAL A 26 1.83 -6.19 3.19
CA VAL A 26 1.90 -5.66 4.54
C VAL A 26 2.28 -6.81 5.46
N THR A 27 3.45 -6.74 6.09
CA THR A 27 3.96 -7.80 6.98
C THR A 27 4.01 -7.30 8.42
N CYS A 28 3.38 -8.06 9.33
CA CYS A 28 3.40 -7.82 10.76
C CYS A 28 4.58 -8.53 11.44
N ARG A 29 5.00 -8.04 12.61
CA ARG A 29 6.04 -8.66 13.46
C ARG A 29 5.70 -10.08 13.89
N CYS A 30 4.43 -10.44 13.96
CA CYS A 30 4.01 -11.81 14.27
C CYS A 30 4.20 -12.79 13.10
N GLY A 31 4.70 -12.33 11.95
CA GLY A 31 4.87 -13.14 10.74
C GLY A 31 3.63 -13.20 9.83
N HIS A 32 2.48 -12.72 10.30
CA HIS A 32 1.29 -12.59 9.45
C HIS A 32 1.48 -11.51 8.39
N PHE A 33 1.09 -11.81 7.16
CA PHE A 33 1.11 -10.87 6.05
C PHE A 33 -0.21 -10.86 5.30
N ALA A 34 -0.49 -9.74 4.64
CA ALA A 34 -1.60 -9.58 3.72
C ALA A 34 -1.14 -8.82 2.48
N THR A 35 -1.75 -9.08 1.33
CA THR A 35 -1.45 -8.37 0.08
C THR A 35 -2.64 -7.57 -0.37
N PHE A 36 -2.45 -6.30 -0.69
CA PHE A 36 -3.49 -5.39 -1.11
C PHE A 36 -3.37 -5.06 -2.59
N ASP A 37 -4.52 -4.93 -3.24
CA ASP A 37 -4.62 -4.31 -4.56
C ASP A 37 -4.15 -2.85 -4.47
N PRO A 38 -3.19 -2.44 -5.29
CA PRO A 38 -2.58 -1.13 -5.13
C PRO A 38 -3.50 0.01 -5.59
N HIS A 39 -4.38 -0.22 -6.57
CA HIS A 39 -5.30 0.78 -7.09
C HIS A 39 -6.34 1.15 -6.03
N GLY A 40 -7.01 0.13 -5.48
CA GLY A 40 -7.99 0.35 -4.43
C GLY A 40 -7.36 0.90 -3.14
N LEU A 41 -6.13 0.49 -2.81
CA LEU A 41 -5.43 0.99 -1.64
C LEU A 41 -5.02 2.45 -1.79
N TRP A 42 -4.45 2.82 -2.94
CA TRP A 42 -4.14 4.22 -3.26
C TRP A 42 -5.40 5.08 -3.17
N TRP A 43 -6.50 4.64 -3.79
CA TRP A 43 -7.76 5.40 -3.79
C TRP A 43 -8.32 5.62 -2.38
N HIS A 44 -8.25 4.59 -1.53
CA HIS A 44 -8.66 4.72 -0.14
C HIS A 44 -7.86 5.79 0.61
N PHE A 45 -6.54 5.84 0.38
CA PHE A 45 -5.66 6.83 0.99
C PHE A 45 -5.92 8.24 0.45
N GLU A 46 -6.11 8.39 -0.88
CA GLU A 46 -6.46 9.68 -1.51
C GLU A 46 -7.78 10.21 -0.96
N CYS A 47 -8.82 9.37 -0.86
CA CYS A 47 -10.11 9.75 -0.28
C CYS A 47 -10.03 10.24 1.17
N LYS A 48 -9.05 9.73 1.92
CA LYS A 48 -8.84 10.08 3.33
C LYS A 48 -7.83 11.21 3.51
N GLY A 49 -7.16 11.65 2.44
CA GLY A 49 -6.08 12.64 2.51
C GLY A 49 -4.89 12.15 3.35
N TRP A 50 -4.63 10.85 3.38
CA TRP A 50 -3.52 10.27 4.14
C TRP A 50 -2.22 10.30 3.36
N ASP A 51 -1.09 10.28 4.06
CA ASP A 51 0.23 10.19 3.42
C ASP A 51 0.38 8.86 2.68
N MET A 52 0.72 8.95 1.40
CA MET A 52 0.84 7.80 0.49
C MET A 52 2.20 7.12 0.54
N ARG A 53 3.19 7.70 1.22
CA ARG A 53 4.51 7.08 1.39
C ARG A 53 4.36 5.77 2.16
N LEU A 54 4.94 4.67 1.66
CA LEU A 54 4.81 3.35 2.30
C LEU A 54 5.25 3.36 3.77
N ARG A 55 6.26 4.17 4.09
CA ARG A 55 6.77 4.36 5.46
C ARG A 55 5.74 4.98 6.41
N GLU A 56 4.90 5.88 5.93
CA GLU A 56 3.84 6.52 6.73
C GLU A 56 2.54 5.73 6.66
N ALA A 57 2.24 5.13 5.50
CA ALA A 57 1.06 4.31 5.30
C ALA A 57 0.94 3.18 6.33
N ARG A 58 2.07 2.61 6.77
CA ARG A 58 2.13 1.57 7.82
C ARG A 58 1.37 1.93 9.10
N TRP A 59 1.28 3.22 9.45
CA TRP A 59 0.61 3.68 10.67
C TRP A 59 -0.91 3.51 10.62
N HIS A 60 -1.48 3.42 9.41
CA HIS A 60 -2.90 3.24 9.16
C HIS A 60 -3.33 1.78 9.09
N PHE A 61 -2.37 0.83 9.17
CA PHE A 61 -2.66 -0.60 9.20
C PHE A 61 -2.57 -1.16 10.61
N ALA A 62 -3.35 -2.21 10.86
CA ALA A 62 -3.31 -2.98 12.10
C ALA A 62 -3.43 -4.47 11.79
N CYS A 63 -2.63 -5.29 12.47
CA CYS A 63 -2.70 -6.73 12.31
C CYS A 63 -3.95 -7.29 13.00
N LYS A 64 -4.84 -7.91 12.21
CA LYS A 64 -6.04 -8.59 12.74
C LYS A 64 -5.66 -9.75 13.66
N VAL A 65 -4.67 -10.56 13.30
CA VAL A 65 -4.21 -11.70 14.11
C VAL A 65 -3.71 -11.24 15.49
N CYS A 66 -2.84 -10.23 15.56
CA CYS A 66 -2.39 -9.69 16.86
C CYS A 66 -3.53 -9.10 17.68
N ARG A 67 -4.50 -8.45 17.02
CA ARG A 67 -5.66 -7.91 17.70
C ARG A 67 -6.55 -9.02 18.27
N ASP A 68 -6.72 -10.12 17.56
CA ASP A 68 -7.62 -11.18 17.97
C ASP A 68 -6.94 -12.12 19.00
N VAL A 69 -5.65 -12.42 18.84
CA VAL A 69 -4.87 -13.31 19.74
C VAL A 69 -4.34 -12.58 20.97
N LEU A 70 -3.69 -11.43 20.79
CA LEU A 70 -3.00 -10.69 21.86
C LEU A 70 -3.85 -9.54 22.42
N ARG A 71 -5.03 -9.25 21.84
CA ARG A 71 -5.85 -8.06 22.15
C ARG A 71 -5.10 -6.73 22.00
N GLN A 72 -4.05 -6.71 21.19
CA GLN A 72 -3.19 -5.55 20.98
C GLN A 72 -3.24 -5.09 19.52
N ARG A 73 -3.30 -3.77 19.30
CA ARG A 73 -3.17 -3.17 17.97
C ARG A 73 -1.69 -3.07 17.60
N VAL A 74 -1.16 -4.15 17.03
CA VAL A 74 0.20 -4.18 16.51
C VAL A 74 0.21 -3.59 15.10
N ARG A 75 1.08 -2.60 14.92
CA ARG A 75 1.34 -1.98 13.61
C ARG A 75 2.31 -2.88 12.81
N PRO A 76 2.11 -2.99 11.50
CA PRO A 76 3.03 -3.77 10.67
C PRO A 76 4.42 -3.17 10.69
N ASP A 77 5.42 -4.05 10.55
CA ASP A 77 6.83 -3.66 10.57
C ASP A 77 7.27 -3.14 9.19
N ARG A 78 6.74 -3.77 8.13
CA ARG A 78 7.17 -3.50 6.77
C ARG A 78 6.02 -3.53 5.77
N LEU A 79 6.04 -2.56 4.86
CA LEU A 79 5.23 -2.51 3.65
C LEU A 79 6.17 -2.62 2.46
N GLU A 80 5.94 -3.60 1.59
CA GLU A 80 6.80 -3.86 0.43
C GLU A 80 5.93 -3.97 -0.83
N PRO A 81 6.29 -3.27 -1.92
CA PRO A 81 5.70 -3.54 -3.21
C PRO A 81 6.21 -4.89 -3.73
N ILE A 82 5.30 -5.78 -4.11
CA ILE A 82 5.61 -7.10 -4.67
C ILE A 82 5.05 -7.24 -6.08
N SER A 83 5.72 -8.07 -6.89
CA SER A 83 5.18 -8.50 -8.17
C SER A 83 4.14 -9.60 -7.93
N GLY A 84 2.91 -9.40 -8.41
CA GLY A 84 1.82 -10.38 -8.28
C GLY A 84 0.48 -9.75 -7.88
N PRO A 85 -0.61 -10.55 -7.82
CA PRO A 85 -1.92 -10.04 -7.49
C PRO A 85 -2.07 -9.73 -5.99
N GLY A 86 -2.76 -8.63 -5.67
CA GLY A 86 -3.24 -8.34 -4.32
C GLY A 86 -4.43 -9.25 -3.97
N SER A 87 -4.40 -9.87 -2.79
CA SER A 87 -5.48 -10.73 -2.31
C SER A 87 -6.67 -9.92 -1.78
N ILE A 88 -6.40 -8.77 -1.17
CA ILE A 88 -7.41 -7.87 -0.64
C ILE A 88 -7.70 -6.78 -1.67
N ARG A 89 -8.94 -6.74 -2.15
CA ARG A 89 -9.42 -5.73 -3.09
C ARG A 89 -10.23 -4.68 -2.35
N LEU A 90 -9.84 -3.42 -2.52
CA LEU A 90 -10.58 -2.26 -2.05
C LEU A 90 -11.40 -1.67 -3.21
N PRO A 91 -12.37 -0.76 -2.94
CA PRO A 91 -13.11 -0.09 -4.00
C PRO A 91 -12.16 0.55 -4.99
N TRP A 92 -12.34 0.20 -6.27
CA TRP A 92 -11.49 0.74 -7.33
C TRP A 92 -11.74 2.24 -7.51
N PRO A 93 -10.72 3.06 -7.78
CA PRO A 93 -10.92 4.48 -8.07
C PRO A 93 -11.81 4.69 -9.31
N PRO A 94 -12.69 5.71 -9.32
CA PRO A 94 -13.34 6.13 -10.54
C PRO A 94 -12.30 6.49 -11.61
N GLU A 95 -12.54 6.09 -12.86
CA GLU A 95 -11.57 6.27 -13.96
C GLU A 95 -11.13 7.73 -14.12
N ARG A 96 -12.05 8.67 -13.91
CA ARG A 96 -11.78 10.12 -13.93
C ARG A 96 -10.72 10.53 -12.92
N GLU A 97 -10.83 10.04 -11.68
CA GLU A 97 -9.90 10.39 -10.60
C GLU A 97 -8.54 9.74 -10.82
N TRP A 98 -8.52 8.51 -11.36
CA TRP A 98 -7.27 7.88 -11.76
C TRP A 98 -6.54 8.67 -12.86
N LYS A 99 -7.25 9.13 -13.89
CA LYS A 99 -6.65 9.99 -14.94
C LYS A 99 -6.13 11.31 -14.38
N ARG A 100 -6.86 11.93 -13.45
CA ARG A 100 -6.44 13.16 -12.77
C ARG A 100 -5.19 12.96 -11.92
N ALA A 101 -5.07 11.83 -11.24
CA ALA A 101 -3.89 11.51 -10.46
C ALA A 101 -2.66 11.28 -11.36
N GLN A 102 -2.83 10.55 -12.46
CA GLN A 102 -1.79 10.37 -13.48
C GLN A 102 -1.32 11.70 -14.07
N SER A 103 -2.23 12.64 -14.36
CA SER A 103 -1.85 13.94 -14.90
C SER A 103 -1.08 14.81 -13.91
N ARG A 104 -1.25 14.60 -12.60
CA ARG A 104 -0.48 15.31 -11.55
C ARG A 104 0.92 14.76 -11.37
N PHE A 105 1.15 13.51 -11.77
CA PHE A 105 2.43 12.82 -11.61
C PHE A 105 3.36 12.99 -12.84
N ARG A 106 2.80 13.33 -14.00
CA ARG A 106 3.54 13.60 -15.25
C ARG A 106 4.23 14.97 -15.20
#